data_AF-A0A1M6XWT0-F1
#
_entry.id   AF-A0A1M6XWT0-F1
#
_cell.length_a   1.000
_cell.length_b   1.000
_cell.length_c   1.000
_cell.angle_alpha   90.00
_cell.angle_beta   90.00
_cell.angle_gamma   90.00
#
_symmetry.space_group_name_H-M   'P 1'
#
loop_
_entity.id
_entity.type
_entity.pdbx_description
1 polymer ?
#
loop_
_entity_poly.entity_id
_entity_poly.type
_entity_poly.pdbx_seq_one_letter_code
_entity_poly.pdbx_strand_id
1 'polypeptide(L)'
;MGLIRSGLAQLTPTDDEKLTEFLWPILREMIKTVIENDQNLIVEGCYIPWNWTSDFAPKYRQHIQSYCLIMSENYIRNHFDDIQKYAKTEKRLHDDCSQENLWKENKHSLEMAQKFHLNSIFIDKKYELSIEL
;
A
#
# COMPACT_ATOMS: atom_id res chain seq x y z
N MET A 1 -4.76 -12.10 7.72
CA MET A 1 -5.79 -13.12 8.03
C MET A 1 -5.39 -14.56 7.65
N GLY A 2 -5.06 -14.87 6.39
CA GLY A 2 -4.66 -16.24 6.00
C GLY A 2 -3.40 -16.76 6.72
N LEU A 3 -2.32 -15.96 6.76
CA LEU A 3 -1.06 -16.32 7.43
C LEU A 3 -1.20 -16.62 8.93
N ILE A 4 -2.05 -15.85 9.61
CA ILE A 4 -2.37 -16.05 11.04
C ILE A 4 -3.19 -17.33 11.19
N ARG A 5 -4.23 -17.50 10.37
CA ARG A 5 -5.15 -18.66 10.43
C ARG A 5 -4.49 -19.97 10.02
N SER A 6 -3.46 -19.93 9.18
CA SER A 6 -2.68 -21.11 8.79
C SER A 6 -1.60 -21.48 9.82
N GLY A 7 -1.38 -20.66 10.86
CA GLY A 7 -0.32 -20.86 11.85
C GLY A 7 1.10 -20.61 11.33
N LEU A 8 1.24 -20.02 10.14
CA LEU A 8 2.55 -19.73 9.53
C LEU A 8 3.21 -18.47 10.11
N ALA A 9 2.41 -17.57 10.67
CA ALA A 9 2.90 -16.34 11.29
C ALA A 9 2.18 -16.10 12.62
N GLN A 10 2.95 -15.85 13.67
CA GLN A 10 2.43 -15.43 14.98
C GLN A 10 2.27 -13.90 15.00
N LEU A 11 1.30 -13.41 14.23
CA LEU A 11 1.00 -11.98 14.08
C LEU A 11 -0.42 -11.68 14.54
N THR A 12 -0.65 -10.45 14.98
CA THR A 12 -1.99 -9.88 15.10
C THR A 12 -2.37 -9.11 13.83
N PRO A 13 -3.67 -8.83 13.59
CA PRO A 13 -4.09 -8.03 12.44
C PRO A 13 -3.50 -6.61 12.37
N THR A 14 -2.92 -6.10 13.46
CA THR A 14 -2.36 -4.75 13.57
C THR A 14 -0.82 -4.72 13.56
N ASP A 15 -0.15 -5.87 13.44
CA ASP A 15 1.31 -5.97 13.41
C ASP A 15 1.87 -5.72 11.98
N ASP A 16 1.58 -4.56 11.37
CA ASP A 16 1.93 -4.28 9.97
C ASP A 16 3.44 -4.29 9.71
N GLU A 17 4.25 -3.77 10.63
CA GLU A 17 5.71 -3.76 10.50
C GLU A 17 6.27 -5.19 10.49
N LYS A 18 5.83 -6.04 11.42
CA LYS A 18 6.26 -7.45 11.48
C LYS A 18 5.75 -8.24 10.27
N LEU A 19 4.57 -7.91 9.77
CA LEU A 19 4.04 -8.50 8.54
C LEU A 19 4.93 -8.15 7.33
N THR A 20 5.37 -6.90 7.23
CA THR A 20 6.32 -6.44 6.21
C THR A 20 7.63 -7.23 6.30
N GLU A 21 8.23 -7.32 7.48
CA GLU A 21 9.48 -8.06 7.70
C GLU A 21 9.35 -9.54 7.31
N PHE A 22 8.21 -10.15 7.62
CA PHE A 22 7.95 -11.55 7.31
C PHE A 22 7.70 -11.80 5.81
N LEU A 23 6.84 -10.99 5.18
CA LEU A 23 6.33 -11.28 3.84
C LEU A 23 7.18 -10.68 2.72
N TRP A 24 7.81 -9.52 2.93
CA TRP A 24 8.58 -8.83 1.91
C TRP A 24 9.72 -9.69 1.32
N PRO A 25 10.52 -10.43 2.12
CA PRO A 25 11.58 -11.29 1.57
C PRO A 25 11.06 -12.38 0.63
N ILE A 26 9.84 -12.88 0.85
CA ILE A 26 9.22 -13.89 -0.01
C ILE A 26 8.70 -13.21 -1.28
N LEU A 27 7.95 -12.12 -1.10
CA LEU A 27 7.29 -11.41 -2.18
C LEU A 27 8.27 -10.82 -3.19
N ARG A 28 9.39 -10.25 -2.74
CA ARG A 28 10.39 -9.68 -3.66
C ARG A 28 11.01 -10.73 -4.58
N GLU A 29 11.14 -11.98 -4.13
CA GLU A 29 11.62 -13.08 -4.98
C GLU A 29 10.52 -13.61 -5.91
N MET A 30 9.25 -13.60 -5.47
CA MET A 30 8.11 -13.87 -6.36
C MET A 30 8.02 -12.85 -7.49
N ILE A 31 8.22 -11.55 -7.20
CA ILE A 31 8.24 -10.48 -8.21
C ILE A 31 9.34 -10.74 -9.24
N LYS A 32 10.56 -11.10 -8.81
CA LYS A 32 11.65 -11.46 -9.74
C LYS A 32 11.28 -12.64 -10.61
N THR A 33 10.68 -13.67 -10.03
CA THR A 33 10.25 -14.88 -10.76
C THR A 33 9.19 -14.55 -11.83
N VAL A 34 8.24 -13.67 -11.50
CA VAL A 34 7.23 -13.18 -12.45
C VAL A 34 7.89 -12.43 -13.61
N ILE A 35 8.82 -11.52 -13.32
CA ILE A 35 9.57 -10.78 -14.35
C ILE A 35 10.37 -11.74 -15.24
N GLU A 36 11.06 -12.71 -14.64
CA GLU A 36 11.87 -13.70 -15.36
C GLU A 36 11.04 -14.62 -16.26
N ASN A 37 9.78 -14.86 -15.89
CA ASN A 37 8.83 -15.66 -16.65
C ASN A 37 7.97 -14.86 -17.63
N ASP A 38 8.22 -13.55 -17.80
CA ASP A 38 7.43 -12.64 -18.65
C ASP A 38 5.92 -12.65 -18.29
N GLN A 39 5.64 -12.63 -16.98
CA GLN A 39 4.29 -12.61 -16.43
C GLN A 39 3.93 -11.25 -15.84
N ASN A 40 2.63 -10.97 -15.74
CA ASN A 40 2.11 -9.77 -15.08
C ASN A 40 1.68 -10.07 -13.64
N LEU A 41 1.99 -9.18 -12.71
CA LEU A 41 1.57 -9.25 -11.31
C LEU A 41 1.27 -7.85 -10.78
N ILE A 42 0.10 -7.69 -10.16
CA ILE A 42 -0.22 -6.52 -9.34
C ILE A 42 -0.01 -6.91 -7.88
N VAL A 43 0.72 -6.07 -7.16
CA VAL A 43 0.98 -6.23 -5.73
C VAL A 43 0.44 -5.00 -5.00
N GLU A 44 -0.45 -5.23 -4.03
CA GLU A 44 -1.04 -4.18 -3.19
C GLU A 44 -1.02 -4.63 -1.73
N GLY A 45 -0.63 -3.73 -0.82
CA GLY A 45 -0.79 -3.94 0.62
C GLY A 45 0.28 -3.27 1.47
N CYS A 46 0.08 -3.35 2.78
CA CYS A 46 0.93 -2.75 3.81
C CYS A 46 2.31 -3.41 3.97
N TYR A 47 2.58 -4.51 3.28
CA TYR A 47 3.80 -5.31 3.39
C TYR A 47 4.89 -4.95 2.37
N ILE A 48 4.73 -3.82 1.65
CA ILE A 48 5.75 -3.27 0.75
C ILE A 48 6.52 -2.18 1.51
N PRO A 49 7.84 -2.34 1.75
CA PRO A 49 8.61 -1.33 2.46
C PRO A 49 8.83 -0.08 1.59
N TRP A 50 8.90 1.09 2.22
CA TRP A 50 9.09 2.36 1.51
C TRP A 50 10.37 2.41 0.66
N ASN A 51 11.43 1.70 1.07
CA ASN A 51 12.70 1.61 0.37
C ASN A 51 12.81 0.38 -0.55
N TRP A 52 11.70 -0.22 -0.98
CA TRP A 52 11.68 -1.45 -1.79
C TRP A 52 12.59 -1.38 -3.03
N THR A 53 12.78 -0.20 -3.62
CA THR A 53 13.63 -0.01 -4.80
C THR A 53 15.08 -0.45 -4.56
N SER A 54 15.57 -0.37 -3.33
CA SER A 54 16.91 -0.80 -2.95
C SER A 54 17.11 -2.32 -2.97
N ASP A 55 16.03 -3.11 -2.93
CA ASP A 55 16.06 -4.57 -2.97
C ASP A 55 16.15 -5.14 -4.40
N PHE A 56 16.08 -4.28 -5.43
CA PHE A 56 16.08 -4.69 -6.82
C PHE A 56 17.25 -4.09 -7.62
N ALA A 57 17.98 -4.96 -8.31
CA ALA A 57 18.96 -4.54 -9.30
C ALA A 57 18.28 -3.76 -10.46
N PRO A 58 19.00 -2.85 -11.15
CA PRO A 58 18.45 -2.04 -12.25
C PRO A 58 17.69 -2.85 -13.31
N LYS A 59 18.20 -4.06 -13.64
CA LYS A 59 17.58 -4.97 -14.61
C LYS A 59 16.16 -5.41 -14.25
N TYR A 60 15.81 -5.46 -12.97
CA TYR A 60 14.45 -5.77 -12.53
C TYR A 60 13.60 -4.50 -12.40
N ARG A 61 14.18 -3.40 -11.89
CA ARG A 61 13.46 -2.14 -11.64
C ARG A 61 12.80 -1.57 -12.89
N GLN A 62 13.41 -1.74 -14.07
CA GLN A 62 12.82 -1.26 -15.33
C GLN A 62 11.48 -1.94 -15.70
N HIS A 63 11.15 -3.08 -15.09
CA HIS A 63 9.91 -3.82 -15.30
C HIS A 63 8.87 -3.59 -14.20
N ILE A 64 9.19 -2.78 -13.18
CA ILE A 64 8.31 -2.53 -12.04
C ILE A 64 7.79 -1.10 -12.10
N GLN A 65 6.48 -0.96 -12.22
CA GLN A 65 5.79 0.31 -12.00
C GLN A 65 5.17 0.32 -10.61
N SER A 66 5.35 1.41 -9.88
CA SER A 66 4.78 1.59 -8.54
C SER A 66 4.03 2.91 -8.47
N TYR A 67 2.88 2.93 -7.81
CA TYR A 67 2.11 4.14 -7.59
C TYR A 67 1.66 4.19 -6.12
N CYS A 68 2.03 5.27 -5.42
CA CYS A 68 1.51 5.58 -4.10
C CYS A 68 0.32 6.53 -4.25
N LEU A 69 -0.88 6.10 -3.85
CA LEU A 69 -2.06 6.96 -3.89
C LEU A 69 -2.10 7.79 -2.61
N ILE A 70 -1.98 9.11 -2.74
CA ILE A 70 -2.00 10.04 -1.60
C ILE A 70 -3.23 10.94 -1.71
N MET A 71 -4.08 10.92 -0.70
CA MET A 71 -5.23 11.82 -0.61
C MET A 71 -4.83 13.08 0.18
N SER A 72 -5.17 14.25 -0.37
CA SER A 72 -4.92 15.52 0.31
C SER A 72 -5.79 15.65 1.55
N GLU A 73 -5.40 16.52 2.48
CA GLU A 73 -6.25 16.89 3.62
C GLU A 73 -7.61 17.43 3.15
N ASN A 74 -7.61 18.25 2.09
CA ASN A 74 -8.83 18.78 1.50
C ASN A 74 -9.74 17.66 0.95
N TYR A 75 -9.16 16.66 0.29
CA TYR A 75 -9.92 15.50 -0.18
C TYR A 75 -10.55 14.74 0.99
N ILE A 76 -9.74 14.35 1.97
CA ILE A 76 -10.20 13.59 3.13
C ILE A 76 -11.30 14.36 3.87
N ARG A 77 -11.16 15.69 4.02
CA ARG A 77 -12.16 16.49 4.70
C ARG A 77 -13.50 16.60 3.98
N ASN A 78 -13.47 16.79 2.67
CA ASN A 78 -14.68 16.96 1.88
C ASN A 78 -15.37 15.63 1.52
N HIS A 79 -14.67 14.51 1.60
CA HIS A 79 -15.19 13.18 1.21
C HIS A 79 -15.23 12.17 2.36
N PHE A 80 -15.07 12.58 3.62
CA PHE A 80 -15.03 11.65 4.75
C PHE A 80 -16.29 10.78 4.87
N ASP A 81 -17.47 11.36 4.67
CA ASP A 81 -18.74 10.63 4.72
C ASP A 81 -18.82 9.55 3.63
N ASP A 82 -18.34 9.84 2.42
CA ASP A 82 -18.24 8.87 1.33
C ASP A 82 -17.23 7.77 1.68
N ILE A 83 -16.04 8.14 2.19
CA ILE A 83 -15.01 7.19 2.62
C ILE A 83 -15.60 6.22 3.67
N GLN A 84 -16.28 6.72 4.70
CA GLN A 84 -16.93 5.88 5.71
C GLN A 84 -18.05 5.02 5.15
N LYS A 85 -18.85 5.55 4.22
CA LYS A 85 -19.93 4.80 3.56
C LYS A 85 -19.37 3.60 2.80
N TYR A 86 -18.28 3.78 2.04
CA TYR A 86 -17.68 2.71 1.25
C TYR A 86 -16.76 1.79 2.06
N ALA A 87 -16.16 2.25 3.16
CA ALA A 87 -15.41 1.40 4.09
C ALA A 87 -16.26 0.25 4.64
N LYS A 88 -17.55 0.51 4.88
CA LYS A 88 -18.55 -0.48 5.35
C LYS A 88 -18.94 -1.54 4.32
N THR A 89 -18.41 -1.48 3.10
CA THR A 89 -18.56 -2.57 2.11
C THR A 89 -17.96 -3.87 2.64
N GLU A 90 -16.87 -3.78 3.40
CA GLU A 90 -16.32 -4.88 4.17
C GLU A 90 -16.87 -4.84 5.60
N LYS A 91 -17.48 -5.94 6.06
CA LYS A 91 -18.03 -6.05 7.43
C LYS A 91 -16.91 -6.33 8.45
N ARG A 92 -16.08 -5.32 8.73
CA ARG A 92 -14.99 -5.42 9.71
C ARG A 92 -15.54 -5.45 11.14
N LEU A 93 -14.84 -6.18 12.03
CA LEU A 93 -15.19 -6.30 13.45
C LEU A 93 -15.00 -4.99 14.23
N HIS A 94 -14.02 -4.19 13.82
CA HIS A 94 -13.72 -2.86 14.35
C HIS A 94 -13.47 -1.93 13.17
N ASP A 95 -14.13 -0.77 13.16
CA ASP A 95 -13.93 0.29 12.15
C ASP A 95 -13.86 1.63 12.89
N ASP A 96 -12.75 1.82 13.60
CA ASP A 96 -12.45 3.04 14.36
C ASP A 96 -11.80 4.10 13.44
N CYS A 97 -12.25 4.18 12.19
CA CYS A 97 -11.76 5.12 11.20
C CYS A 97 -12.23 6.53 11.52
N SER A 98 -11.33 7.32 12.12
CA SER A 98 -11.54 8.75 12.35
C SER A 98 -10.91 9.59 11.24
N GLN A 99 -11.53 10.73 10.96
CA GLN A 99 -11.01 11.69 9.99
C GLN A 99 -9.59 12.17 10.35
N GLU A 100 -9.32 12.34 11.65
CA GLU A 100 -8.02 12.76 12.15
C GLU A 100 -6.94 11.69 11.90
N ASN A 101 -7.26 10.41 12.15
CA ASN A 101 -6.32 9.31 11.92
C ASN A 101 -6.04 9.14 10.43
N LEU A 102 -7.07 9.16 9.57
CA LEU A 102 -6.90 9.09 8.11
C LEU A 102 -5.97 10.18 7.58
N TRP A 103 -6.15 11.41 8.06
CA TRP A 103 -5.30 12.53 7.68
C TRP A 103 -3.85 12.34 8.17
N LYS A 104 -3.65 11.94 9.43
CA LYS A 104 -2.31 11.67 9.98
C LYS A 104 -1.58 10.58 9.20
N GLU A 105 -2.27 9.49 8.90
CA GLU A 105 -1.73 8.37 8.13
C GLU A 105 -1.38 8.80 6.70
N ASN A 106 -2.27 9.48 5.98
CA ASN A 106 -1.99 9.98 4.63
C ASN A 106 -0.83 10.98 4.61
N LYS A 107 -0.75 11.86 5.60
CA LYS A 107 0.38 12.80 5.73
C LYS A 107 1.69 12.04 5.93
N HIS A 108 1.71 11.02 6.78
CA HIS A 108 2.88 10.17 6.96
C HIS A 108 3.27 9.44 5.66
N SER A 109 2.29 8.89 4.94
CA SER A 109 2.53 8.23 3.64
C SER A 109 3.12 9.21 2.62
N LEU A 110 2.64 10.45 2.56
CA LEU A 110 3.21 11.49 1.68
C LEU A 110 4.67 11.79 2.04
N GLU A 111 4.97 11.96 3.33
CA GLU A 111 6.33 12.22 3.81
C GLU A 111 7.28 11.06 3.45
N MET A 112 6.84 9.80 3.61
CA MET A 112 7.64 8.63 3.24
C MET A 112 7.80 8.49 1.72
N ALA A 113 6.73 8.68 0.96
CA ALA A 113 6.80 8.64 -0.50
C ALA A 113 7.76 9.69 -1.06
N GLN A 114 7.74 10.92 -0.51
CA GLN A 114 8.71 11.96 -0.86
C GLN A 114 10.13 11.59 -0.45
N LYS A 115 10.33 11.11 0.79
CA LYS A 115 11.63 10.70 1.33
C LYS A 115 12.31 9.62 0.49
N PHE A 116 11.54 8.67 -0.02
CA PHE A 116 12.05 7.55 -0.82
C PHE A 116 11.86 7.74 -2.33
N HIS A 117 11.45 8.93 -2.77
CA HIS A 117 11.26 9.29 -4.18
C HIS A 117 10.31 8.33 -4.93
N LEU A 118 9.25 7.90 -4.25
CA LEU A 118 8.23 7.04 -4.84
C LEU A 118 7.30 7.84 -5.73
N ASN A 119 6.92 7.24 -6.86
CA ASN A 119 5.93 7.84 -7.75
C ASN A 119 4.58 7.91 -7.02
N SER A 120 4.07 9.12 -6.85
CA SER A 120 2.89 9.39 -6.03
C SER A 120 1.82 10.08 -6.86
N ILE A 121 0.60 9.55 -6.82
CA ILE A 121 -0.57 10.19 -7.42
C ILE A 121 -1.29 10.96 -6.33
N PHE A 122 -1.28 12.28 -6.46
CA PHE A 122 -1.89 13.16 -5.48
C PHE A 122 -3.34 13.48 -5.83
N ILE A 123 -4.26 13.14 -4.93
CA ILE A 123 -5.70 13.23 -5.10
C ILE A 123 -6.23 14.34 -4.21
N ASP A 124 -6.67 15.46 -4.80
CA ASP A 124 -7.07 16.66 -4.04
C ASP A 124 -8.57 16.93 -4.01
N LYS A 125 -9.24 16.87 -5.17
CA LYS A 125 -10.67 17.25 -5.28
C LYS A 125 -11.56 16.10 -5.67
N LYS A 126 -11.07 15.19 -6.51
CA LYS A 126 -11.82 14.04 -7.03
C LYS A 126 -10.88 12.87 -7.19
N TYR A 127 -11.42 11.68 -6.95
CA TYR A 127 -10.73 10.44 -7.24
C TYR A 127 -10.82 10.14 -8.74
N GLU A 128 -9.89 10.68 -9.51
CA GLU A 128 -9.75 10.45 -10.94
C GLU A 128 -8.29 10.01 -11.20
N LEU A 129 -8.10 8.75 -11.57
CA LEU A 129 -6.79 8.16 -11.82
C LEU A 129 -6.60 7.90 -13.31
N SER A 130 -5.44 8.31 -13.83
CA SER A 130 -4.96 7.95 -15.16
C SER A 130 -3.57 7.36 -15.01
N ILE A 131 -3.47 6.04 -15.04
CA ILE A 131 -2.22 5.29 -15.05
C ILE A 131 -2.16 4.45 -16.32
N GLU A 132 -0.97 4.37 -16.91
CA GLU A 132 -0.69 3.43 -18.01
C GLU A 132 -0.19 2.13 -17.38
N LEU A 133 -0.87 1.02 -17.63
CA LEU A 133 -0.52 -0.32 -17.12
C LEU A 133 0.15 -1.16 -18.20
#